data_AF-A0A9E3D4F8-F1
#
_entry.id   AF-A0A9E3D4F8-F1
#
_cell.length_a   1.000
_cell.length_b   1.000
_cell.length_c   1.000
_cell.angle_alpha   90.00
_cell.angle_beta   90.00
_cell.angle_gamma   90.00
#
_symmetry.space_group_name_H-M   'P 1'
#
loop_
_entity.id
_entity.type
_entity.pdbx_description
1 polymer ?
#
loop_
_entity_poly.entity_id
_entity_poly.type
_entity_poly.pdbx_seq_one_letter_code
_entity_poly.pdbx_strand_id
1 'polypeptide(L)' 'MRDLWTALALVLVIEGALYALFPEGMKRAAARALAVPPQTLRLAGLTAACAGVVLVWLVRR' A
#
# COMPACT_ATOMS: atom_id res chain seq x y z
N MET A 1 8.14 2.48 19.18
CA MET A 1 8.98 1.50 18.43
C MET A 1 8.23 0.22 18.08
N ARG A 2 7.49 -0.43 19.01
CA ARG A 2 6.72 -1.66 18.70
C ARG A 2 5.69 -1.45 17.59
N ASP A 3 4.98 -0.33 17.64
CA ASP A 3 3.96 0.02 16.65
C ASP A 3 4.45 0.05 15.19
N LEU A 4 5.67 0.53 14.96
CA LEU A 4 6.26 0.54 13.62
C LEU A 4 6.52 -0.89 13.13
N TRP A 5 7.05 -1.74 14.00
CA TRP A 5 7.26 -3.16 13.70
C TRP A 5 5.93 -3.89 13.46
N THR A 6 4.90 -3.59 14.24
CA THR A 6 3.55 -4.14 14.04
C THR A 6 2.96 -3.69 12.70
N ALA A 7 3.09 -2.42 12.33
CA ALA A 7 2.62 -1.91 11.05
C ALA A 7 3.35 -2.58 9.86
N LEU A 8 4.68 -2.72 9.96
CA LEU A 8 5.48 -3.42 8.94
C LEU A 8 5.08 -4.90 8.81
N ALA A 9 4.91 -5.61 9.93
CA ALA A 9 4.45 -6.99 9.92
C ALA A 9 3.07 -7.12 9.27
N LEU A 10 2.14 -6.21 9.58
CA LEU A 10 0.79 -6.23 9.01
C LEU A 10 0.80 -5.96 7.50
N VAL A 11 1.63 -5.03 7.02
CA VAL A 11 1.80 -4.79 5.57
C VAL A 11 2.28 -6.06 4.87
N LEU A 12 3.26 -6.77 5.43
CA LEU A 12 3.74 -8.03 4.85
C LEU A 12 2.68 -9.13 4.84
N VAL A 13 1.90 -9.25 5.92
CA VAL A 13 0.79 -10.21 6.00
C VAL A 13 -0.27 -9.91 4.94
N ILE A 14 -0.65 -8.64 4.78
CA ILE A 14 -1.68 -8.24 3.81
C ILE A 14 -1.17 -8.43 2.38
N GLU A 15 0.03 -7.94 2.04
CA GLU A 15 0.65 -8.13 0.73
C GLU A 15 0.78 -9.63 0.40
N GLY A 16 1.32 -10.43 1.32
CA GLY A 16 1.48 -11.87 1.14
C GLY A 16 0.15 -12.60 0.92
N ALA A 17 -0.88 -12.24 1.70
CA ALA A 17 -2.22 -12.79 1.52
C ALA A 17 -2.82 -12.43 0.16
N LEU A 18 -2.64 -11.20 -0.31
CA LEU A 18 -3.11 -10.78 -1.63
C LEU A 18 -2.43 -11.55 -2.77
N TYR A 19 -1.11 -11.77 -2.69
CA TYR A 19 -0.41 -12.59 -3.68
C TYR A 19 -0.84 -14.07 -3.61
N ALA A 20 -1.09 -14.61 -2.42
CA ALA A 20 -1.49 -16.02 -2.26
C ALA A 20 -2.92 -16.29 -2.71
N LEU A 21 -3.89 -15.42 -2.36
CA LEU A 21 -5.29 -15.59 -2.71
C LEU A 21 -5.61 -15.11 -4.13
N PHE A 22 -4.96 -14.02 -4.59
CA PHE A 22 -5.30 -13.35 -5.85
C PHE A 22 -4.06 -13.10 -6.75
N PRO A 23 -3.28 -14.13 -7.12
CA PRO A 23 -2.01 -13.97 -7.84
C PRO A 23 -2.19 -13.28 -9.19
N GLU A 24 -3.22 -13.64 -9.96
CA GLU A 24 -3.49 -13.03 -11.26
C GLU A 24 -3.99 -11.58 -11.15
N GLY A 25 -4.70 -11.25 -10.06
CA GLY A 25 -5.10 -9.88 -9.77
C GLY A 25 -3.88 -8.99 -9.54
N MET A 26 -2.93 -9.47 -8.74
CA MET A 26 -1.68 -8.76 -8.46
C MET A 26 -0.80 -8.60 -9.70
N LYS A 27 -0.65 -9.65 -10.52
CA LYS A 27 0.09 -9.54 -11.79
C LYS A 27 -0.51 -8.48 -12.72
N ARG A 28 -1.83 -8.43 -12.84
CA ARG A 28 -2.53 -7.41 -13.65
C ARG A 28 -2.35 -6.01 -13.07
N ALA A 29 -2.41 -5.86 -11.75
CA ALA A 29 -2.18 -4.57 -11.08
C ALA A 29 -0.75 -4.05 -11.35
N ALA A 30 0.26 -4.92 -11.23
CA ALA A 30 1.64 -4.59 -11.54
C ALA A 30 1.81 -4.19 -13.03
N ALA A 31 1.22 -4.95 -13.96
CA ALA A 31 1.26 -4.61 -15.38
C ALA A 31 0.61 -3.25 -15.68
N ARG A 32 -0.50 -2.91 -15.01
CA ARG A 32 -1.13 -1.58 -15.12
C ARG A 32 -0.23 -0.48 -14.56
N ALA A 33 0.43 -0.72 -13.44
CA ALA A 33 1.34 0.26 -12.84
C ALA A 33 2.48 0.64 -13.80
N LEU A 34 2.99 -0.30 -14.60
CA LEU A 34 4.00 -0.03 -15.62
C LEU A 34 3.50 0.86 -16.76
N ALA A 35 2.21 0.85 -17.05
CA ALA A 35 1.59 1.68 -18.09
C ALA A 35 1.24 3.10 -17.59
N VAL A 36 1.27 3.35 -16.28
CA VAL A 36 0.96 4.66 -15.70
C VAL A 36 2.20 5.55 -15.74
N PRO A 37 2.09 6.81 -16.22
CA PRO A 37 3.20 7.75 -16.21
C PRO A 37 3.79 7.94 -14.79
N PRO A 38 5.12 8.03 -14.64
CA PRO A 38 5.76 8.15 -13.32
C PRO A 38 5.26 9.32 -12.47
N GLN A 39 4.89 10.44 -13.11
CA GLN A 39 4.35 11.62 -12.43
C GLN A 39 2.99 11.32 -11.78
N THR A 40 2.09 10.65 -12.49
CA THR A 40 0.79 10.24 -11.97
C THR A 40 0.95 9.24 -10.83
N LEU A 41 1.86 8.27 -10.98
CA LEU A 41 2.12 7.29 -9.94
C LEU A 41 2.68 7.93 -8.66
N ARG A 42 3.57 8.92 -8.80
CA ARG A 42 4.10 9.72 -7.68
C ARG A 42 3.01 10.51 -6.97
N LEU A 43 2.15 11.21 -7.71
CA LEU A 43 1.05 11.97 -7.11
C LEU A 43 0.08 11.06 -6.39
N ALA A 44 -0.33 9.95 -7.00
CA ALA A 44 -1.21 8.97 -6.37
C ALA A 44 -0.57 8.41 -5.08
N GLY A 45 0.71 8.00 -5.14
CA GLY A 45 1.43 7.51 -3.98
C GLY A 45 1.55 8.54 -2.86
N LEU A 46 1.82 9.80 -3.18
CA LEU A 46 1.89 10.88 -2.19
C LEU A 46 0.53 11.13 -1.54
N THR A 47 -0.55 11.18 -2.34
CA THR A 47 -1.91 11.34 -1.80
C THR A 47 -2.31 10.19 -0.88
N ALA A 48 -1.98 8.95 -1.24
CA ALA A 48 -2.23 7.77 -0.41
C ALA A 48 -1.42 7.81 0.89
N ALA A 49 -0.14 8.22 0.83
CA ALA A 49 0.69 8.38 2.02
C ALA A 49 0.14 9.45 2.98
N CYS A 50 -0.23 10.62 2.46
CA CYS A 50 -0.85 11.68 3.26
C CYS A 50 -2.17 11.21 3.90
N ALA A 51 -3.04 10.55 3.13
CA ALA A 51 -4.27 9.98 3.65
C ALA A 51 -4.00 8.94 4.75
N GLY A 52 -3.01 8.07 4.56
CA GLY A 52 -2.58 7.09 5.55
C GLY A 52 -2.13 7.74 6.87
N VAL A 53 -1.34 8.83 6.79
CA VAL A 53 -0.93 9.58 7.99
C VAL A 53 -2.13 10.18 8.71
N VAL A 54 -3.09 10.78 7.98
CA VAL A 54 -4.32 11.32 8.56
C VAL A 54 -5.14 10.23 9.23
N LEU A 55 -5.29 9.07 8.59
CA LEU A 55 -6.02 7.93 9.17
C LEU A 55 -5.36 7.40 10.43
N VAL A 56 -4.03 7.23 10.43
CA VAL A 56 -3.29 6.81 11.62
C VAL A 56 -3.45 7.82 12.74
N TRP A 57 -3.42 9.12 12.44
CA TRP A 57 -3.66 10.17 13.43
C TRP A 57 -5.07 10.12 14.00
N LEU A 58 -6.10 9.92 13.17
CA LEU A 58 -7.49 9.81 13.62
C LEU A 58 -7.75 8.55 14.47
N VAL A 59 -7.16 7.41 14.10
CA VAL A 59 -7.35 6.15 14.84
C VAL A 59 -6.59 6.15 16.18
N ARG A 60 -5.47 6.87 16.26
CA ARG A 60 -4.65 6.97 17.48
C ARG A 60 -5.06 8.08 18.43
N ARG A 61 -5.92 8.99 17.99
CA ARG A 61 -6.42 10.11 18.80
C ARG A 61 -7.68 9.71 19.55
#